data_AF-A0A124IKJ2-F1
#
_entry.id   AF-A0A124IKJ2-F1
#
_cell.length_a   1.000
_cell.length_b   1.000
_cell.length_c   1.000
_cell.angle_alpha   90.00
_cell.angle_beta   90.00
_cell.angle_gamma   90.00
#
_symmetry.space_group_name_H-M   'P 1'
#
loop_
_entity.id
_entity.type
_entity.pdbx_description
1 polymer ?
#
loop_
_entity_poly.entity_id
_entity_poly.type
_entity_poly.pdbx_seq_one_letter_code
_entity_poly.pdbx_strand_id
1 'polypeptide(L)'
;MSTGPSSRKPDAVLIGVLKAAGLIESLGETAFEPLTGGVSSDIWKVETGNRTFCVKRALKQLKVEALWLAPVDRNRFEVAWYRTANALVPGSTPRVLLHDNKANLFAMEYLQPAEHALWKSELLEGRVQPAIAAEVGRRLAAIHSGTAGSAEVAAQFPRSDIFQAIRLEPYLEATAERHQDIAPQLYELSSRTAGTRLAMIHGDVSPKNILIGPNGPVFLDAECATIGDPAFDLAFCLNHFLLKCLSNANAQPAYAASFQAMASVYLDGVDWEDADGLEKRAASLLPGLFLARIDGKSPVEYVTQEEDKRNVRRCARGLIKAQPSRLEDVIAAWQRELSS
;
A
#
# COMPACT_ATOMS: atom_id res chain seq x y z
N MET A 1 26.65 6.29 -28.56
CA MET A 1 26.50 7.63 -27.97
C MET A 1 25.51 7.51 -26.82
N SER A 2 26.00 7.63 -25.59
CA SER A 2 25.19 7.57 -24.37
C SER A 2 24.33 8.83 -24.32
N THR A 3 23.01 8.68 -24.44
CA THR A 3 22.06 9.72 -24.09
C THR A 3 22.10 9.85 -22.57
N GLY A 4 22.75 10.92 -22.06
CA GLY A 4 22.69 11.27 -20.65
C GLY A 4 21.23 11.40 -20.16
N PRO A 5 20.98 11.38 -18.84
CA PRO A 5 19.63 11.47 -18.31
C PRO A 5 18.97 12.74 -18.85
N SER A 6 17.87 12.57 -19.59
CA SER A 6 17.02 13.66 -20.05
C SER A 6 16.70 14.56 -18.86
N SER A 7 17.17 15.82 -18.90
CA SER A 7 16.89 16.82 -17.86
C SER A 7 15.42 17.20 -17.94
N ARG A 8 14.56 16.32 -17.43
CA ARG A 8 13.12 16.56 -17.38
C ARG A 8 12.89 17.84 -16.59
N LYS A 9 12.17 18.79 -17.17
CA LYS A 9 11.78 20.04 -16.49
C LYS A 9 10.31 19.95 -16.05
N PRO A 10 9.93 20.56 -14.91
CA PRO A 10 8.53 20.72 -14.58
C PRO A 10 7.83 21.60 -15.65
N ASP A 11 6.56 21.31 -15.92
CA ASP A 11 5.79 22.13 -16.84
C ASP A 11 5.26 23.41 -16.20
N ALA A 12 4.78 24.33 -17.04
CA ALA A 12 4.28 25.64 -16.64
C ALA A 12 3.06 25.55 -15.69
N VAL A 13 2.26 24.48 -15.76
CA VAL A 13 1.10 24.30 -14.89
C VAL A 13 1.57 24.01 -13.47
N LEU A 14 2.49 23.05 -13.29
CA LEU A 14 3.07 22.75 -11.98
C LEU A 14 3.71 24.00 -11.36
N ILE A 15 4.55 24.70 -12.13
CA ILE A 15 5.20 25.93 -11.69
C ILE A 15 4.18 26.99 -11.28
N GLY A 16 3.17 27.22 -12.11
CA GLY A 16 2.14 28.23 -11.88
C GLY A 16 1.37 27.98 -10.59
N VAL A 17 1.00 26.72 -10.32
CA VAL A 17 0.32 26.32 -9.08
C VAL A 17 1.20 26.56 -7.85
N LEU A 18 2.48 26.19 -7.90
CA LEU A 18 3.40 26.41 -6.77
C LEU A 18 3.63 27.91 -6.49
N LYS A 19 3.75 28.74 -7.54
CA LYS A 19 3.87 30.21 -7.40
C LYS A 19 2.61 30.83 -6.82
N ALA A 20 1.44 30.47 -7.35
CA ALA A 20 0.16 30.98 -6.87
C ALA A 20 -0.08 30.62 -5.39
N ALA A 21 0.42 29.46 -4.94
CA ALA A 21 0.35 29.03 -3.55
C ALA A 21 1.46 29.62 -2.65
N GLY A 22 2.39 30.43 -3.19
CA GLY A 22 3.52 30.96 -2.43
C GLY A 22 4.51 29.89 -1.94
N LEU A 23 4.52 28.71 -2.58
CA LEU A 23 5.49 27.66 -2.24
C LEU A 23 6.85 27.89 -2.91
N ILE A 24 6.88 28.62 -4.03
CA ILE A 24 8.11 29.05 -4.71
C ILE A 24 7.98 30.51 -5.12
N GLU A 25 9.05 31.29 -5.02
CA GLU A 25 9.09 32.71 -5.40
C GLU A 25 9.73 32.90 -6.79
N SER A 26 10.95 32.38 -6.96
CA SER A 26 11.72 32.48 -8.19
C SER A 26 12.11 31.11 -8.74
N LEU A 27 11.97 30.93 -10.06
CA LEU A 27 12.45 29.72 -10.74
C LEU A 27 13.98 29.64 -10.78
N GLY A 28 14.68 30.78 -10.73
CA GLY A 28 16.14 30.82 -10.73
C GLY A 28 16.77 30.25 -9.46
N GLU A 29 16.00 30.21 -8.37
CA GLU A 29 16.42 29.74 -7.04
C GLU A 29 15.69 28.47 -6.62
N THR A 30 14.98 27.82 -7.56
CA THR A 30 14.23 26.60 -7.29
C THR A 30 14.80 25.45 -8.13
N ALA A 31 15.31 24.42 -7.46
CA ALA A 31 15.72 23.18 -8.09
C ALA A 31 14.56 22.17 -8.09
N PHE A 32 14.40 21.47 -9.21
CA PHE A 32 13.42 20.41 -9.39
C PHE A 32 14.14 19.13 -9.77
N GLU A 33 14.04 18.13 -8.91
CA GLU A 33 14.61 16.80 -9.12
C GLU A 33 13.47 15.80 -9.30
N PRO A 34 13.36 15.10 -10.45
CA PRO A 34 12.34 14.08 -10.63
C PRO A 34 12.66 12.87 -9.77
N LEU A 35 11.72 12.47 -8.90
CA LEU A 35 11.86 11.24 -8.12
C LEU A 35 11.37 10.03 -8.94
N THR A 36 12.09 8.93 -8.84
CA THR A 36 11.82 7.67 -9.54
C THR A 36 11.07 6.68 -8.65
N GLY A 37 10.56 5.58 -9.23
CA GLY A 37 9.95 4.47 -8.49
C GLY A 37 8.42 4.36 -8.58
N GLY A 38 7.71 5.45 -8.93
CA GLY A 38 6.27 5.43 -9.17
C GLY A 38 5.89 5.40 -10.66
N VAL A 39 5.01 4.48 -11.05
CA VAL A 39 4.49 4.41 -12.44
C VAL A 39 3.22 5.23 -12.64
N SER A 40 2.47 5.52 -11.58
CA SER A 40 1.16 6.19 -11.64
C SER A 40 1.21 7.71 -11.51
N SER A 41 2.36 8.27 -11.11
CA SER A 41 2.49 9.69 -10.81
C SER A 41 3.78 10.30 -11.33
N ASP A 42 3.74 11.61 -11.56
CA ASP A 42 4.92 12.46 -11.62
C ASP A 42 5.23 12.96 -10.22
N ILE A 43 6.44 12.68 -9.74
CA ILE A 43 6.89 13.11 -8.41
C ILE A 43 8.16 13.93 -8.59
N TRP A 44 8.20 15.08 -7.92
CA TRP A 44 9.32 16.00 -7.91
C TRP A 44 9.73 16.31 -6.49
N LYS A 45 11.02 16.21 -6.18
CA LYS A 45 11.61 16.91 -5.04
C LYS A 45 11.88 18.34 -5.48
N VAL A 46 11.42 19.29 -4.68
CA VAL A 46 11.55 20.73 -4.93
C VAL A 46 12.36 21.32 -3.79
N GLU A 47 13.46 22.00 -4.15
CA GLU A 47 14.33 22.72 -3.21
C GLU A 47 14.31 24.20 -3.57
N THR A 48 13.95 25.06 -2.61
CA THR A 48 13.88 26.51 -2.80
C THR A 48 14.22 27.22 -1.48
N GLY A 49 15.25 28.07 -1.50
CA GLY A 49 15.81 28.63 -0.27
C GLY A 49 16.13 27.55 0.76
N ASN A 50 15.52 27.65 1.95
CA ASN A 50 15.68 26.68 3.05
C ASN A 50 14.55 25.63 3.11
N ARG A 51 13.71 25.52 2.07
CA ARG A 51 12.57 24.61 2.04
C ARG A 51 12.83 23.48 1.06
N THR A 52 12.50 22.27 1.49
CA THR A 52 12.45 21.07 0.65
C THR A 52 11.07 20.42 0.78
N PHE A 53 10.44 20.11 -0.34
CA PHE A 53 9.13 19.44 -0.36
C PHE A 53 8.97 18.56 -1.60
N CYS A 54 8.02 17.63 -1.54
CA CYS A 54 7.63 16.82 -2.68
C CYS A 54 6.40 17.41 -3.38
N VAL A 55 6.33 17.30 -4.69
CA VAL A 55 5.12 17.54 -5.49
C VAL A 55 4.76 16.25 -6.20
N LYS A 56 3.54 15.76 -5.98
CA LYS A 56 2.99 14.58 -6.65
C LYS A 56 1.81 14.99 -7.51
N ARG A 57 1.84 14.57 -8.77
CA ARG A 57 0.76 14.78 -9.74
C ARG A 57 0.36 13.45 -10.36
N ALA A 58 -0.93 13.12 -10.26
CA ALA A 58 -1.45 11.89 -10.86
C ALA A 58 -1.43 11.98 -12.39
N LEU A 59 -1.01 10.90 -13.05
CA LEU A 59 -1.00 10.81 -14.52
C LEU A 59 -2.27 10.14 -15.03
N LYS A 60 -2.82 10.62 -16.15
CA LYS A 60 -3.93 9.94 -16.84
C LYS A 60 -3.50 8.58 -17.41
N GLN A 61 -2.25 8.48 -17.84
CA GLN A 61 -1.62 7.25 -18.35
C GLN A 61 -0.39 6.91 -17.48
N LEU A 62 -0.32 5.67 -17.02
CA LEU A 62 0.80 5.15 -16.23
C LEU A 62 2.05 4.99 -17.11
N LYS A 63 3.23 5.17 -16.50
CA LYS A 63 4.55 4.99 -17.11
C LYS A 63 4.93 3.49 -17.21
N VAL A 64 4.12 2.73 -17.93
CA VAL A 64 4.37 1.32 -18.26
C VAL A 64 4.33 1.12 -19.77
N GLU A 65 4.96 0.04 -20.26
CA GLU A 65 5.00 -0.27 -21.70
C GLU A 65 3.61 -0.55 -22.28
N ALA A 66 2.73 -1.15 -21.47
CA ALA A 66 1.33 -1.37 -21.84
C ALA A 66 0.48 -0.10 -21.63
N LEU A 67 -0.55 0.10 -22.45
CA LEU A 67 -1.53 1.16 -22.21
C LEU A 67 -2.29 0.89 -20.91
N TRP A 68 -1.98 1.64 -19.85
CA TRP A 68 -2.68 1.55 -18.58
C TRP A 68 -3.17 2.94 -18.18
N LEU A 69 -4.48 3.15 -18.31
CA LEU A 69 -5.16 4.39 -17.92
C LEU A 69 -5.68 4.25 -16.49
N ALA A 70 -5.58 5.32 -15.71
CA ALA A 70 -6.10 5.34 -14.34
C ALA A 70 -6.79 6.68 -14.04
N PRO A 71 -7.94 6.68 -13.33
CA PRO A 71 -8.64 7.91 -12.97
C PRO A 71 -7.76 8.85 -12.14
N VAL A 72 -7.64 10.11 -12.55
CA VAL A 72 -6.78 11.10 -11.86
C VAL A 72 -7.32 11.56 -10.51
N ASP A 73 -8.62 11.35 -10.27
CA ASP A 73 -9.30 11.64 -9.01
C ASP A 73 -8.67 10.93 -7.80
N ARG A 74 -7.86 9.88 -8.04
CA ARG A 74 -7.03 9.23 -7.00
C ARG A 74 -6.11 10.20 -6.26
N ASN A 75 -5.71 11.31 -6.89
CA ASN A 75 -4.94 12.36 -6.24
C ASN A 75 -5.70 13.00 -5.07
N ARG A 76 -6.99 13.25 -5.27
CA ARG A 76 -7.88 13.80 -4.23
C ARG A 76 -8.08 12.80 -3.09
N PHE A 77 -8.25 11.52 -3.41
CA PHE A 77 -8.45 10.47 -2.41
C PHE A 77 -7.20 10.26 -1.54
N GLU A 78 -6.02 10.30 -2.15
CA GLU A 78 -4.75 10.24 -1.41
C GLU A 78 -4.61 11.43 -0.44
N VAL A 79 -4.91 12.65 -0.88
CA VAL A 79 -4.86 13.85 -0.01
C VAL A 79 -5.90 13.77 1.12
N ALA A 80 -7.11 13.29 0.83
CA ALA A 80 -8.15 13.10 1.83
C ALA A 80 -7.73 12.06 2.88
N TRP A 81 -7.12 10.95 2.44
CA TRP A 81 -6.58 9.92 3.33
C TRP A 81 -5.45 10.49 4.20
N TYR A 82 -4.49 11.20 3.61
CA TYR A 82 -3.37 11.81 4.37
C TYR A 82 -3.86 12.76 5.45
N ARG A 83 -4.76 13.68 5.11
CA ARG A 83 -5.30 14.66 6.07
C ARG A 83 -6.05 13.98 7.21
N THR A 84 -6.90 13.00 6.88
CA THR A 84 -7.71 12.28 7.87
C THR A 84 -6.83 11.40 8.78
N ALA A 85 -5.93 10.61 8.18
CA ALA A 85 -5.01 9.74 8.91
C ALA A 85 -4.08 10.54 9.83
N ASN A 86 -3.55 11.67 9.36
CA ASN A 86 -2.66 12.51 10.18
C ASN A 86 -3.41 13.28 11.28
N ALA A 87 -4.70 13.56 11.11
CA ALA A 87 -5.53 14.14 12.17
C ALA A 87 -5.81 13.13 13.30
N LEU A 88 -6.03 11.86 12.95
CA LEU A 88 -6.26 10.77 13.92
C LEU A 88 -4.97 10.27 14.57
N VAL A 89 -3.92 10.13 13.77
CA VAL A 89 -2.61 9.62 14.18
C VAL A 89 -1.53 10.57 13.65
N PRO A 90 -1.20 11.64 14.41
CA PRO A 90 -0.19 12.61 14.01
C PRO A 90 1.16 11.98 13.69
N GLY A 91 1.74 12.36 12.55
CA GLY A 91 3.01 11.84 12.04
C GLY A 91 2.88 10.48 11.33
N SER A 92 1.67 10.00 11.05
CA SER A 92 1.44 8.76 10.29
C SER A 92 1.52 8.96 8.77
N THR A 93 1.48 10.19 8.27
CA THR A 93 1.62 10.53 6.84
C THR A 93 2.45 11.80 6.67
N PRO A 94 3.02 12.07 5.47
CA PRO A 94 3.59 13.37 5.16
C PRO A 94 2.53 14.47 5.32
N ARG A 95 2.91 15.63 5.86
CA ARG A 95 2.01 16.78 5.91
C ARG A 95 1.73 17.31 4.50
N VAL A 96 0.46 17.41 4.12
CA VAL A 96 0.04 18.06 2.87
C VAL A 96 0.20 19.58 3.00
N LEU A 97 1.00 20.19 2.12
CA LEU A 97 1.29 21.62 2.08
C LEU A 97 0.35 22.38 1.13
N LEU A 98 -0.04 21.74 0.03
CA LEU A 98 -0.91 22.29 -1.00
C LEU A 98 -1.67 21.15 -1.66
N HIS A 99 -2.91 21.40 -2.07
CA HIS A 99 -3.63 20.51 -2.97
C HIS A 99 -4.42 21.35 -3.99
N ASP A 100 -4.19 21.10 -5.28
CA ASP A 100 -4.92 21.71 -6.39
C ASP A 100 -5.69 20.63 -7.15
N ASN A 101 -7.01 20.60 -6.94
CA ASN A 101 -7.91 19.65 -7.58
C ASN A 101 -7.95 19.81 -9.11
N LYS A 102 -7.80 21.03 -9.64
CA LYS A 102 -7.90 21.27 -11.09
C LYS A 102 -6.67 20.71 -11.81
N ALA A 103 -5.51 20.88 -11.20
CA ALA A 103 -4.24 20.40 -11.72
C ALA A 103 -3.93 18.94 -11.31
N ASN A 104 -4.77 18.30 -10.49
CA ASN A 104 -4.59 16.95 -9.94
C ASN A 104 -3.20 16.77 -9.31
N LEU A 105 -2.76 17.78 -8.57
CA LEU A 105 -1.46 17.81 -7.92
C LEU A 105 -1.58 18.23 -6.47
N PHE A 106 -0.66 17.73 -5.65
CA PHE A 106 -0.47 18.20 -4.28
C PHE A 106 1.01 18.31 -3.97
N ALA A 107 1.33 19.23 -3.05
CA ALA A 107 2.65 19.32 -2.44
C ALA A 107 2.57 18.75 -1.02
N MET A 108 3.61 18.05 -0.60
CA MET A 108 3.73 17.44 0.72
C MET A 108 5.13 17.60 1.27
N GLU A 109 5.26 17.44 2.57
CA GLU A 109 6.54 17.33 3.26
C GLU A 109 7.49 16.35 2.57
N TYR A 110 8.77 16.73 2.47
CA TYR A 110 9.84 15.84 2.05
C TYR A 110 10.42 15.13 3.26
N LEU A 111 10.32 13.81 3.29
CA LEU A 111 10.88 12.97 4.34
C LEU A 111 12.30 12.57 3.97
N GLN A 112 13.28 13.00 4.77
CA GLN A 112 14.70 12.81 4.49
C GLN A 112 15.06 11.31 4.50
N PRO A 113 15.61 10.75 3.40
CA PRO A 113 15.93 9.32 3.33
C PRO A 113 16.91 8.83 4.40
N ALA A 114 17.81 9.71 4.87
CA ALA A 114 18.76 9.39 5.94
C ALA A 114 18.07 9.09 7.29
N GLU A 115 16.86 9.60 7.49
CA GLU A 115 16.06 9.43 8.72
C GLU A 115 14.80 8.59 8.49
N HIS A 116 14.45 8.32 7.22
CA HIS A 116 13.23 7.66 6.81
C HIS A 116 13.56 6.48 5.87
N ALA A 117 13.96 5.36 6.47
CA ALA A 117 14.33 4.17 5.72
C ALA A 117 13.10 3.52 5.05
N LEU A 118 13.24 3.07 3.80
CA LEU A 118 12.17 2.37 3.10
C LEU A 118 11.96 0.98 3.69
N TRP A 119 10.79 0.70 4.26
CA TRP A 119 10.56 -0.55 4.99
C TRP A 119 10.73 -1.79 4.12
N LYS A 120 10.35 -1.72 2.84
CA LYS A 120 10.62 -2.79 1.87
C LYS A 120 12.11 -3.15 1.80
N SER A 121 13.01 -2.16 1.76
CA SER A 121 14.45 -2.39 1.69
C SER A 121 14.97 -3.02 2.97
N GLU A 122 14.55 -2.48 4.13
CA GLU A 122 14.88 -3.05 5.45
C GLU A 122 14.51 -4.54 5.54
N LEU A 123 13.29 -4.88 5.14
CA LEU A 123 12.82 -6.27 5.14
C LEU A 123 13.67 -7.13 4.18
N LEU A 124 13.81 -6.73 2.91
CA LEU A 124 14.56 -7.54 1.92
C LEU A 124 16.03 -7.76 2.31
N GLU A 125 16.64 -6.81 3.02
CA GLU A 125 18.00 -6.93 3.55
C GLU A 125 18.09 -7.73 4.86
N GLY A 126 16.96 -8.25 5.35
CA GLY A 126 16.89 -9.09 6.56
C GLY A 126 16.84 -8.30 7.87
N ARG A 127 16.74 -6.97 7.84
CA ARG A 127 16.56 -6.12 9.03
C ARG A 127 15.10 -6.11 9.45
N VAL A 128 14.62 -7.26 9.88
CA VAL A 128 13.22 -7.49 10.25
C VAL A 128 13.04 -7.27 11.75
N GLN A 129 12.24 -6.27 12.12
CA GLN A 129 11.98 -5.92 13.52
C GLN A 129 10.48 -6.04 13.83
N PRO A 130 10.04 -7.02 14.65
CA PRO A 130 8.64 -7.20 14.99
C PRO A 130 7.97 -5.98 15.63
N ALA A 131 8.73 -5.17 16.37
CA ALA A 131 8.24 -3.92 16.96
C ALA A 131 7.76 -2.89 15.90
N ILE A 132 8.43 -2.82 14.75
CA ILE A 132 8.02 -1.96 13.64
C ILE A 132 6.70 -2.45 13.06
N ALA A 133 6.55 -3.78 12.86
CA ALA A 133 5.33 -4.37 12.34
C ALA A 133 4.14 -4.16 13.29
N ALA A 134 4.35 -4.31 14.60
CA ALA A 134 3.37 -3.97 15.63
C ALA A 134 2.95 -2.49 15.57
N GLU A 135 3.90 -1.57 15.39
CA GLU A 135 3.62 -0.14 15.26
C GLU A 135 2.80 0.19 14.00
N VAL A 136 3.10 -0.45 12.87
CA VAL A 136 2.28 -0.34 11.65
C VAL A 136 0.85 -0.81 11.94
N GLY A 137 0.69 -1.97 12.57
CA GLY A 137 -0.62 -2.51 12.96
C GLY A 137 -1.42 -1.54 13.84
N ARG A 138 -0.78 -0.96 14.86
CA ARG A 138 -1.43 -0.04 15.80
C ARG A 138 -1.93 1.24 15.13
N ARG A 139 -1.08 1.87 14.31
CA ARG A 139 -1.45 3.11 13.60
C ARG A 139 -2.59 2.85 12.62
N LEU A 140 -2.52 1.74 11.90
CA LEU A 140 -3.55 1.36 10.95
C LEU A 140 -4.89 1.07 11.65
N ALA A 141 -4.89 0.34 12.77
CA ALA A 141 -6.09 0.09 13.56
C ALA A 141 -6.69 1.41 14.08
N ALA A 142 -5.89 2.35 14.59
CA ALA A 142 -6.37 3.65 15.04
C ALA A 142 -7.00 4.49 13.92
N ILE A 143 -6.44 4.44 12.69
CA ILE A 143 -7.03 5.11 11.52
C ILE A 143 -8.37 4.46 11.14
N HIS A 144 -8.45 3.13 11.13
CA HIS A 144 -9.70 2.44 10.83
C HIS A 144 -10.77 2.70 11.89
N SER A 145 -10.43 2.60 13.18
CA SER A 145 -11.30 2.94 14.31
C SER A 145 -11.86 4.35 14.18
N GLY A 146 -10.99 5.35 13.99
CA GLY A 146 -11.39 6.75 13.89
C GLY A 146 -12.20 7.13 12.64
N THR A 147 -12.30 6.23 11.66
CA THR A 147 -13.07 6.47 10.43
C THR A 147 -14.25 5.53 10.23
N ALA A 148 -14.35 4.47 11.03
CA ALA A 148 -15.39 3.48 10.90
C ALA A 148 -16.78 4.10 11.07
N GLY A 149 -17.69 3.83 10.14
CA GLY A 149 -19.05 4.36 10.15
C GLY A 149 -19.20 5.88 10.00
N SER A 150 -18.11 6.63 9.80
CA SER A 150 -18.17 8.09 9.68
C SER A 150 -18.75 8.53 8.34
N ALA A 151 -19.95 9.13 8.37
CA ALA A 151 -20.59 9.69 7.19
C ALA A 151 -19.79 10.86 6.57
N GLU A 152 -19.12 11.65 7.41
CA GLU A 152 -18.27 12.76 6.97
C GLU A 152 -17.05 12.26 6.19
N VAL A 153 -16.37 11.23 6.70
CA VAL A 153 -15.25 10.61 5.99
C VAL A 153 -15.75 9.93 4.72
N ALA A 154 -16.86 9.19 4.79
CA ALA A 154 -17.44 8.52 3.63
C ALA A 154 -17.81 9.48 2.49
N ALA A 155 -18.24 10.71 2.79
CA ALA A 155 -18.54 11.72 1.78
C ALA A 155 -17.31 12.16 0.97
N GLN A 156 -16.09 12.01 1.51
CA GLN A 156 -14.83 12.32 0.81
C GLN A 156 -14.43 11.22 -0.19
N PHE A 157 -14.99 10.01 -0.06
CA PHE A 157 -14.70 8.84 -0.88
C PHE A 157 -15.97 8.30 -1.56
N PRO A 158 -16.54 9.04 -2.54
CA PRO A 158 -17.67 8.56 -3.32
C PRO A 158 -17.33 7.21 -3.96
N ARG A 159 -18.37 6.39 -4.19
CA ARG A 159 -18.20 5.09 -4.85
C ARG A 159 -17.47 5.31 -6.18
N SER A 160 -16.37 4.60 -6.34
CA SER A 160 -15.58 4.56 -7.56
C SER A 160 -15.17 3.11 -7.81
N ASP A 161 -14.85 2.82 -9.06
CA ASP A 161 -14.30 1.55 -9.51
C ASP A 161 -12.79 1.46 -9.31
N ILE A 162 -12.12 2.51 -8.81
CA ILE A 162 -10.66 2.57 -8.68
C ILE A 162 -10.14 1.37 -7.89
N PHE A 163 -10.64 1.16 -6.68
CA PHE A 163 -10.20 0.05 -5.83
C PHE A 163 -10.42 -1.33 -6.49
N GLN A 164 -11.56 -1.51 -7.16
CA GLN A 164 -11.82 -2.70 -7.96
C GLN A 164 -10.77 -2.86 -9.07
N ALA A 165 -10.60 -1.84 -9.90
CA ALA A 165 -9.78 -1.87 -11.11
C ALA A 165 -8.27 -1.99 -10.83
N ILE A 166 -7.78 -1.45 -9.72
CA ILE A 166 -6.33 -1.44 -9.43
C ILE A 166 -5.93 -2.35 -8.26
N ARG A 167 -6.88 -2.92 -7.51
CA ARG A 167 -6.58 -3.89 -6.44
C ARG A 167 -7.31 -5.21 -6.61
N LEU A 168 -8.63 -5.24 -6.69
CA LEU A 168 -9.36 -6.51 -6.68
C LEU A 168 -9.23 -7.29 -8.00
N GLU A 169 -9.44 -6.64 -9.14
CA GLU A 169 -9.31 -7.23 -10.47
C GLU A 169 -7.89 -7.78 -10.72
N PRO A 170 -6.81 -6.97 -10.63
CA PRO A 170 -5.47 -7.44 -10.99
C PRO A 170 -4.91 -8.49 -10.03
N TYR A 171 -5.52 -8.65 -8.85
CA TYR A 171 -5.10 -9.64 -7.86
C TYR A 171 -6.00 -10.86 -7.89
N LEU A 172 -7.28 -10.74 -7.49
CA LEU A 172 -8.14 -11.90 -7.26
C LEU A 172 -8.75 -12.41 -8.58
N GLU A 173 -9.29 -11.52 -9.41
CA GLU A 173 -10.06 -11.90 -10.61
C GLU A 173 -9.14 -12.40 -11.71
N ALA A 174 -8.03 -11.70 -11.98
CA ALA A 174 -7.03 -12.14 -12.92
C ALA A 174 -6.34 -13.47 -12.50
N THR A 175 -6.21 -13.72 -11.19
CA THR A 175 -5.71 -15.02 -10.70
C THR A 175 -6.78 -16.10 -10.85
N ALA A 176 -8.06 -15.78 -10.69
CA ALA A 176 -9.17 -16.72 -10.91
C ALA A 176 -9.17 -17.24 -12.36
N GLU A 177 -8.91 -16.37 -13.34
CA GLU A 177 -8.80 -16.75 -14.76
C GLU A 177 -7.74 -17.83 -15.01
N ARG A 178 -6.64 -17.83 -14.23
CA ARG A 178 -5.53 -18.79 -14.35
C ARG A 178 -5.70 -20.05 -13.50
N HIS A 179 -6.53 -20.00 -12.46
CA HIS A 179 -6.73 -21.12 -11.51
C HIS A 179 -8.20 -21.50 -11.43
N GLN A 180 -8.70 -22.12 -12.52
CA GLN A 180 -10.11 -22.47 -12.69
C GLN A 180 -10.69 -23.36 -11.57
N ASP A 181 -9.87 -24.18 -10.91
CA ASP A 181 -10.30 -25.06 -9.81
C ASP A 181 -10.60 -24.32 -8.49
N ILE A 182 -10.19 -23.06 -8.37
CA ILE A 182 -10.44 -22.18 -7.20
C ILE A 182 -11.04 -20.83 -7.60
N ALA A 183 -11.43 -20.68 -8.88
CA ALA A 183 -11.98 -19.44 -9.40
C ALA A 183 -13.23 -18.96 -8.65
N PRO A 184 -14.22 -19.83 -8.32
CA PRO A 184 -15.41 -19.40 -7.57
C PRO A 184 -15.06 -18.74 -6.23
N GLN A 185 -14.11 -19.31 -5.48
CA GLN A 185 -13.65 -18.78 -4.20
C GLN A 185 -12.97 -17.43 -4.37
N LEU A 186 -12.12 -17.27 -5.40
CA LEU A 186 -11.45 -15.99 -5.67
C LEU A 186 -12.43 -14.88 -6.07
N TYR A 187 -13.44 -15.19 -6.88
CA TYR A 187 -14.50 -14.22 -7.22
C TYR A 187 -15.38 -13.88 -6.00
N GLU A 188 -15.67 -14.84 -5.12
CA GLU A 188 -16.37 -14.59 -3.87
C GLU A 188 -15.56 -13.66 -2.94
N LEU A 189 -14.26 -13.90 -2.80
CA LEU A 189 -13.35 -13.03 -2.06
C LEU A 189 -13.36 -11.60 -2.64
N SER A 190 -13.29 -11.47 -3.96
CA SER A 190 -13.37 -10.16 -4.65
C SER A 190 -14.69 -9.46 -4.33
N SER A 191 -15.82 -10.15 -4.55
CA SER A 191 -17.17 -9.60 -4.34
C SER A 191 -17.41 -9.18 -2.88
N ARG A 192 -17.05 -10.03 -1.91
CA ARG A 192 -17.18 -9.72 -0.48
C ARG A 192 -16.34 -8.51 -0.08
N THR A 193 -15.10 -8.43 -0.56
CA THR A 193 -14.19 -7.32 -0.27
C THR A 193 -14.72 -6.01 -0.87
N ALA A 194 -15.23 -6.04 -2.11
CA ALA A 194 -15.84 -4.87 -2.76
C ALA A 194 -17.14 -4.41 -2.08
N GLY A 195 -17.93 -5.36 -1.57
CA GLY A 195 -19.22 -5.09 -0.94
C GLY A 195 -19.11 -4.55 0.49
N THR A 196 -18.04 -4.89 1.21
CA THR A 196 -17.84 -4.49 2.61
C THR A 196 -17.28 -3.08 2.68
N ARG A 197 -17.97 -2.18 3.38
CA ARG A 197 -17.64 -0.74 3.45
C ARG A 197 -17.79 -0.25 4.88
N LEU A 198 -16.74 -0.41 5.69
CA LEU A 198 -16.78 -0.14 7.13
C LEU A 198 -15.97 1.09 7.52
N ALA A 199 -14.74 1.22 7.01
CA ALA A 199 -13.84 2.31 7.37
C ALA A 199 -13.06 2.84 6.15
N MET A 200 -12.32 3.94 6.34
CA MET A 200 -11.42 4.47 5.32
C MET A 200 -10.16 3.61 5.24
N ILE A 201 -10.05 2.81 4.17
CA ILE A 201 -8.88 1.98 3.91
C ILE A 201 -7.87 2.73 3.03
N HIS A 202 -6.59 2.41 3.18
CA HIS A 202 -5.52 2.84 2.28
C HIS A 202 -5.57 2.11 0.93
N GLY A 203 -5.89 0.81 0.96
CA GLY A 203 -5.99 -0.05 -0.22
C GLY A 203 -4.64 -0.46 -0.84
N ASP A 204 -3.51 -0.12 -0.22
CA ASP A 204 -2.15 -0.57 -0.63
C ASP A 204 -1.16 -0.46 0.53
N VAL A 205 -1.53 -1.02 1.69
CA VAL A 205 -0.63 -1.08 2.84
C VAL A 205 0.45 -2.12 2.58
N SER A 206 1.48 -1.72 1.84
CA SER A 206 2.62 -2.56 1.49
C SER A 206 3.92 -1.92 1.99
N PRO A 207 4.96 -2.71 2.32
CA PRO A 207 6.23 -2.14 2.80
C PRO A 207 6.94 -1.19 1.83
N LYS A 208 6.58 -1.18 0.53
CA LYS A 208 7.09 -0.18 -0.44
C LYS A 208 6.48 1.21 -0.25
N ASN A 209 5.36 1.29 0.44
CA ASN A 209 4.56 2.48 0.69
C ASN A 209 4.67 2.92 2.15
N ILE A 210 5.68 2.43 2.87
CA ILE A 210 5.88 2.74 4.29
C ILE A 210 7.35 3.10 4.49
N LEU A 211 7.60 4.29 5.04
CA LEU A 211 8.91 4.68 5.53
C LEU A 211 8.97 4.51 7.04
N ILE A 212 10.13 4.11 7.56
CA ILE A 212 10.39 4.02 9.00
C ILE A 212 11.10 5.30 9.42
N GLY A 213 10.35 6.22 10.00
CA GLY A 213 10.86 7.48 10.52
C GLY A 213 11.25 7.40 12.01
N PRO A 214 11.89 8.45 12.55
CA PRO A 214 12.33 8.51 13.94
C PRO A 214 11.16 8.43 14.95
N ASN A 215 9.99 8.90 14.53
CA ASN A 215 8.76 8.88 15.33
C ASN A 215 7.83 7.72 14.97
N GLY A 216 8.29 6.74 14.17
CA GLY A 216 7.53 5.58 13.74
C GLY A 216 7.22 5.55 12.23
N PRO A 217 6.43 4.54 11.78
CA PRO A 217 6.06 4.31 10.39
C PRO A 217 5.21 5.44 9.81
N VAL A 218 5.54 5.82 8.58
CA VAL A 218 4.85 6.83 7.79
C VAL A 218 4.31 6.20 6.52
N PHE A 219 2.99 6.20 6.36
CA PHE A 219 2.28 5.67 5.19
C PHE A 219 2.36 6.65 4.02
N LEU A 220 2.56 6.11 2.82
CA LEU A 220 2.67 6.83 1.57
C LEU A 220 1.76 6.21 0.51
N ASP A 221 1.44 6.97 -0.55
CA ASP A 221 0.85 6.42 -1.78
C ASP A 221 -0.54 5.77 -1.57
N ALA A 222 -1.41 6.48 -0.83
CA ALA A 222 -2.80 6.09 -0.59
C ALA A 222 -3.71 6.35 -1.82
N GLU A 223 -3.21 6.10 -3.03
CA GLU A 223 -3.96 6.33 -4.29
C GLU A 223 -5.13 5.36 -4.48
N CYS A 224 -5.18 4.29 -3.69
CA CYS A 224 -6.26 3.30 -3.66
C CYS A 224 -7.29 3.56 -2.57
N ALA A 225 -7.16 4.67 -1.86
CA ALA A 225 -7.98 4.96 -0.69
C ALA A 225 -9.48 5.02 -1.05
N THR A 226 -10.30 4.38 -0.21
CA THR A 226 -11.75 4.30 -0.34
C THR A 226 -12.39 3.99 1.01
N ILE A 227 -13.71 4.01 1.09
CA ILE A 227 -14.40 3.29 2.18
C ILE A 227 -14.50 1.82 1.77
N GLY A 228 -13.91 0.94 2.58
CA GLY A 228 -13.78 -0.48 2.26
C GLY A 228 -13.72 -1.37 3.49
N ASP A 229 -13.27 -2.61 3.30
CA ASP A 229 -13.07 -3.60 4.34
C ASP A 229 -11.70 -3.42 5.01
N PRO A 230 -11.62 -3.09 6.31
CA PRO A 230 -10.36 -3.00 7.05
C PRO A 230 -9.54 -4.29 7.00
N ALA A 231 -10.19 -5.44 6.83
CA ALA A 231 -9.53 -6.73 6.67
C ALA A 231 -8.62 -6.79 5.43
N PHE A 232 -8.91 -6.00 4.38
CA PHE A 232 -8.08 -5.93 3.19
C PHE A 232 -6.69 -5.38 3.50
N ASP A 233 -6.61 -4.21 4.14
CA ASP A 233 -5.33 -3.56 4.43
C ASP A 233 -4.46 -4.40 5.37
N LEU A 234 -5.07 -5.04 6.38
CA LEU A 234 -4.39 -5.99 7.25
C LEU A 234 -3.82 -7.17 6.45
N ALA A 235 -4.66 -7.88 5.70
CA ALA A 235 -4.25 -9.05 4.92
C ALA A 235 -3.19 -8.68 3.88
N PHE A 236 -3.32 -7.52 3.23
CA PHE A 236 -2.40 -7.04 2.20
C PHE A 236 -1.00 -6.78 2.76
N CYS A 237 -0.90 -6.18 3.96
CA CYS A 237 0.39 -5.97 4.61
C CYS A 237 0.99 -7.29 5.10
N LEU A 238 0.20 -8.14 5.77
CA LEU A 238 0.65 -9.43 6.30
C LEU A 238 1.18 -10.37 5.20
N ASN A 239 0.57 -10.35 4.02
CA ASN A 239 1.03 -11.09 2.83
C ASN A 239 2.52 -10.85 2.52
N HIS A 240 3.02 -9.64 2.76
CA HIS A 240 4.41 -9.31 2.49
C HIS A 240 5.40 -9.99 3.44
N PHE A 241 5.02 -10.35 4.66
CA PHE A 241 5.87 -11.15 5.54
C PHE A 241 5.97 -12.60 5.05
N LEU A 242 4.87 -13.17 4.54
CA LEU A 242 4.89 -14.53 3.95
C LEU A 242 5.77 -14.59 2.71
N LEU A 243 5.75 -13.58 1.85
CA LEU A 243 6.54 -13.56 0.62
C LEU A 243 8.01 -13.22 0.86
N LYS A 244 8.31 -12.22 1.70
CA LYS A 244 9.71 -11.76 1.88
C LYS A 244 10.55 -12.74 2.68
N CYS A 245 9.95 -13.64 3.45
CA CYS A 245 10.69 -14.69 4.14
C CYS A 245 11.43 -15.64 3.17
N LEU A 246 11.02 -15.68 1.89
CA LEU A 246 11.71 -16.41 0.82
C LEU A 246 13.03 -15.76 0.40
N SER A 247 13.20 -14.43 0.56
CA SER A 247 14.43 -13.74 0.16
C SER A 247 15.57 -13.93 1.16
N ASN A 248 15.27 -14.34 2.39
CA ASN A 248 16.27 -14.57 3.44
C ASN A 248 15.80 -15.64 4.44
N ALA A 249 16.26 -16.88 4.25
CA ALA A 249 15.92 -18.01 5.10
C ALA A 249 16.29 -17.81 6.58
N ASN A 250 17.44 -17.18 6.86
CA ASN A 250 17.90 -16.94 8.22
C ASN A 250 16.99 -15.96 9.00
N ALA A 251 16.27 -15.10 8.29
CA ALA A 251 15.35 -14.14 8.89
C ALA A 251 13.90 -14.65 8.98
N GLN A 252 13.59 -15.88 8.52
CA GLN A 252 12.24 -16.45 8.55
C GLN A 252 11.55 -16.37 9.93
N PRO A 253 12.23 -16.68 11.06
CA PRO A 253 11.61 -16.51 12.38
C PRO A 253 11.20 -15.06 12.68
N ALA A 254 12.00 -14.08 12.25
CA ALA A 254 11.70 -12.66 12.46
C ALA A 254 10.52 -12.19 11.58
N TYR A 255 10.36 -12.72 10.37
CA TYR A 255 9.19 -12.49 9.54
C TYR A 255 7.92 -13.05 10.18
N ALA A 256 8.00 -14.27 10.71
CA ALA A 256 6.87 -14.89 11.39
C ALA A 256 6.46 -14.11 12.66
N ALA A 257 7.44 -13.70 13.47
CA ALA A 257 7.20 -12.86 14.63
C ALA A 257 6.62 -11.50 14.25
N SER A 258 7.05 -10.90 13.14
CA SER A 258 6.51 -9.63 12.63
C SER A 258 5.06 -9.75 12.16
N PHE A 259 4.72 -10.85 11.48
CA PHE A 259 3.34 -11.17 11.11
C PHE A 259 2.46 -11.27 12.36
N GLN A 260 2.88 -12.05 13.36
CA GLN A 260 2.14 -12.25 14.60
C GLN A 260 1.99 -10.94 15.39
N ALA A 261 3.08 -10.17 15.51
CA ALA A 261 3.07 -8.90 16.24
C ALA A 261 2.14 -7.87 15.59
N MET A 262 2.15 -7.76 14.25
CA MET A 262 1.23 -6.88 13.54
C MET A 262 -0.22 -7.34 13.68
N ALA A 263 -0.49 -8.64 13.46
CA ALA A 263 -1.84 -9.19 13.53
C ALA A 263 -2.45 -9.01 14.92
N SER A 264 -1.72 -9.38 15.99
CA SER A 264 -2.16 -9.21 17.37
C SER A 264 -2.47 -7.76 17.69
N VAL A 265 -1.52 -6.84 17.47
CA VAL A 265 -1.70 -5.43 17.84
C VAL A 265 -2.79 -4.75 17.02
N TYR A 266 -2.95 -5.13 15.75
CA TYR A 266 -4.06 -4.63 14.95
C TYR A 266 -5.40 -5.12 15.48
N LEU A 267 -5.54 -6.43 15.73
CA LEU A 267 -6.79 -7.05 16.21
C LEU A 267 -7.17 -6.56 17.62
N ASP A 268 -6.20 -6.37 18.50
CA ASP A 268 -6.41 -5.78 19.83
C ASP A 268 -6.93 -4.33 19.76
N GLY A 269 -6.65 -3.63 18.66
CA GLY A 269 -7.13 -2.29 18.38
C GLY A 269 -8.48 -2.22 17.66
N VAL A 270 -9.12 -3.36 17.36
CA VAL A 270 -10.42 -3.40 16.69
C VAL A 270 -11.52 -3.12 17.72
N ASP A 271 -12.15 -1.95 17.63
CA ASP A 271 -13.26 -1.53 18.49
C ASP A 271 -14.54 -1.14 17.73
N TRP A 272 -14.50 -1.17 16.39
CA TRP A 272 -15.60 -0.74 15.51
C TRP A 272 -16.46 -1.89 14.96
N GLU A 273 -16.00 -3.13 15.10
CA GLU A 273 -16.71 -4.35 14.69
C GLU A 273 -16.25 -5.54 15.54
N ASP A 274 -16.82 -6.71 15.28
CA ASP A 274 -16.35 -7.97 15.88
C ASP A 274 -14.96 -8.36 15.36
N ALA A 275 -13.97 -8.43 16.25
CA ALA A 275 -12.58 -8.72 15.90
C ALA A 275 -12.40 -10.11 15.28
N ASP A 276 -13.14 -11.12 15.77
CA ASP A 276 -13.14 -12.48 15.21
C ASP A 276 -13.68 -12.50 13.77
N GLY A 277 -14.77 -11.75 13.53
CA GLY A 277 -15.33 -11.53 12.21
C GLY A 277 -14.35 -10.86 11.25
N LEU A 278 -13.63 -9.82 11.69
CA LEU A 278 -12.59 -9.17 10.89
C LEU A 278 -11.43 -10.14 10.60
N GLU A 279 -10.91 -10.83 11.62
CA GLU A 279 -9.83 -11.79 11.46
C GLU A 279 -10.19 -12.87 10.45
N LYS A 280 -11.40 -13.44 10.53
CA LYS A 280 -11.90 -14.43 9.56
C LYS A 280 -11.89 -13.88 8.14
N ARG A 281 -12.30 -12.62 7.95
CA ARG A 281 -12.26 -11.98 6.62
C ARG A 281 -10.83 -11.80 6.13
N ALA A 282 -9.89 -11.42 7.00
CA ALA A 282 -8.49 -11.25 6.65
C ALA A 282 -7.81 -12.59 6.35
N ALA A 283 -8.00 -13.60 7.20
CA ALA A 283 -7.43 -14.94 7.08
C ALA A 283 -7.87 -15.65 5.79
N SER A 284 -9.15 -15.53 5.42
CA SER A 284 -9.66 -16.11 4.17
C SER A 284 -9.22 -15.34 2.92
N LEU A 285 -9.00 -14.03 3.01
CA LEU A 285 -8.57 -13.18 1.90
C LEU A 285 -7.06 -13.33 1.60
N LEU A 286 -6.24 -13.43 2.65
CA LEU A 286 -4.77 -13.40 2.54
C LEU A 286 -4.22 -14.44 1.54
N PRO A 287 -4.65 -15.72 1.55
CA PRO A 287 -4.20 -16.71 0.56
C PRO A 287 -4.46 -16.31 -0.90
N GLY A 288 -5.58 -15.64 -1.17
CA GLY A 288 -5.88 -15.10 -2.50
C GLY A 288 -4.89 -14.02 -2.93
N LEU A 289 -4.60 -13.08 -2.01
CA LEU A 289 -3.58 -12.04 -2.24
C LEU A 289 -2.17 -12.63 -2.37
N PHE A 290 -1.87 -13.70 -1.64
CA PHE A 290 -0.59 -14.40 -1.67
C PHE A 290 -0.36 -15.07 -3.03
N LEU A 291 -1.36 -15.81 -3.54
CA LEU A 291 -1.31 -16.41 -4.87
C LEU A 291 -1.21 -15.35 -5.97
N ALA A 292 -1.95 -14.25 -5.84
CA ALA A 292 -1.96 -13.16 -6.79
C ALA A 292 -0.61 -12.46 -6.97
N ARG A 293 0.25 -12.48 -5.94
CA ARG A 293 1.63 -11.95 -6.06
C ARG A 293 2.56 -12.87 -6.85
N ILE A 294 2.09 -14.04 -7.29
CA ILE A 294 2.81 -14.94 -8.20
C ILE A 294 2.09 -14.97 -9.56
N ASP A 295 0.79 -15.21 -9.54
CA ASP A 295 -0.01 -15.49 -10.75
C ASP A 295 -1.09 -14.43 -11.01
N GLY A 296 -1.03 -13.24 -10.41
CA GLY A 296 -1.87 -12.09 -10.77
C GLY A 296 -1.25 -11.21 -11.85
N LYS A 297 -1.76 -9.99 -12.00
CA LYS A 297 -1.20 -8.96 -12.90
C LYS A 297 -0.10 -8.10 -12.24
N SER A 298 0.10 -8.25 -10.93
CA SER A 298 1.14 -7.53 -10.17
C SER A 298 2.01 -8.51 -9.35
N PRO A 299 2.84 -9.33 -10.01
CA PRO A 299 3.72 -10.23 -9.29
C PRO A 299 4.79 -9.48 -8.46
N VAL A 300 5.29 -10.10 -7.39
CA VAL A 300 6.52 -9.64 -6.71
C VAL A 300 7.73 -9.89 -7.58
N GLU A 301 8.59 -8.89 -7.70
CA GLU A 301 9.82 -8.96 -8.50
C GLU A 301 10.95 -9.73 -7.82
N TYR A 302 10.87 -9.92 -6.50
CA TYR A 302 11.93 -10.55 -5.70
C TYR A 302 11.78 -12.06 -5.49
N VAL A 303 10.64 -12.67 -5.87
CA VAL A 303 10.47 -14.13 -5.84
C VAL A 303 10.72 -14.67 -7.25
N THR A 304 11.98 -15.05 -7.50
CA THR A 304 12.44 -15.43 -8.84
C THR A 304 12.53 -16.94 -9.05
N GLN A 305 12.80 -17.71 -7.99
CA GLN A 305 12.97 -19.16 -8.08
C GLN A 305 11.64 -19.87 -8.33
N GLU A 306 11.60 -20.78 -9.30
CA GLU A 306 10.38 -21.53 -9.60
C GLU A 306 9.96 -22.48 -8.48
N GLU A 307 10.90 -22.97 -7.67
CA GLU A 307 10.56 -23.77 -6.49
C GLU A 307 9.79 -22.95 -5.46
N ASP A 308 10.25 -21.74 -5.16
CA ASP A 308 9.54 -20.83 -4.25
C ASP A 308 8.13 -20.51 -4.78
N LYS A 309 8.00 -20.22 -6.08
CA LYS A 309 6.69 -20.00 -6.70
C LYS A 309 5.79 -21.24 -6.61
N ARG A 310 6.33 -22.45 -6.77
CA ARG A 310 5.58 -23.70 -6.58
C ARG A 310 5.10 -23.86 -5.14
N ASN A 311 5.94 -23.57 -4.16
CA ASN A 311 5.58 -23.63 -2.74
C ASN A 311 4.46 -22.64 -2.41
N VAL A 312 4.57 -21.39 -2.88
CA VAL A 312 3.50 -20.39 -2.73
C VAL A 312 2.19 -20.89 -3.35
N ARG A 313 2.23 -21.42 -4.58
CA ARG A 313 1.03 -21.95 -5.26
C ARG A 313 0.39 -23.09 -4.48
N ARG A 314 1.18 -24.06 -4.01
CA ARG A 314 0.69 -25.23 -3.26
C ARG A 314 0.03 -24.81 -1.96
N CYS A 315 0.72 -24.01 -1.14
CA CYS A 315 0.17 -23.50 0.12
C CYS A 315 -1.07 -22.63 -0.08
N ALA A 316 -1.00 -21.62 -0.96
CA ALA A 316 -2.10 -20.68 -1.17
C ALA A 316 -3.36 -21.39 -1.71
N ARG A 317 -3.22 -22.30 -2.68
CA ARG A 317 -4.36 -23.06 -3.21
C ARG A 317 -4.98 -23.97 -2.15
N GLY A 318 -4.16 -24.61 -1.30
CA GLY A 318 -4.65 -25.40 -0.17
C GLY A 318 -5.48 -24.55 0.81
N LEU A 319 -4.95 -23.38 1.18
CA LEU A 319 -5.63 -22.45 2.09
C LEU A 319 -6.91 -21.85 1.49
N ILE A 320 -6.94 -21.50 0.20
CA ILE A 320 -8.15 -20.98 -0.47
C ILE A 320 -9.28 -22.03 -0.42
N LYS A 321 -8.95 -23.31 -0.59
CA LYS A 321 -9.94 -24.41 -0.48
C LYS A 321 -10.38 -24.65 0.97
N ALA A 322 -9.46 -24.50 1.93
CA ALA A 322 -9.74 -24.70 3.35
C ALA A 322 -10.51 -23.55 4.01
N GLN A 323 -10.44 -22.33 3.45
CA GLN A 323 -11.10 -21.13 3.97
C GLN A 323 -10.80 -20.87 5.47
N PRO A 324 -9.52 -20.64 5.83
CA PRO A 324 -9.13 -20.46 7.22
C PRO A 324 -9.86 -19.29 7.88
N SER A 325 -10.17 -19.45 9.16
CA SER A 325 -10.83 -18.42 9.97
C SER A 325 -9.89 -17.67 10.90
N ARG A 326 -8.66 -18.15 11.08
CA ARG A 326 -7.64 -17.49 11.92
C ARG A 326 -6.39 -17.19 11.10
N LEU A 327 -5.74 -16.06 11.39
CA LEU A 327 -4.48 -15.69 10.73
C LEU A 327 -3.34 -16.62 11.13
N GLU A 328 -3.42 -17.21 12.33
CA GLU A 328 -2.47 -18.21 12.81
C GLU A 328 -2.42 -19.47 11.94
N ASP A 329 -3.58 -19.90 11.40
CA ASP A 329 -3.67 -21.08 10.53
C ASP A 329 -2.93 -20.84 9.21
N VAL A 330 -3.01 -19.63 8.68
CA VAL A 330 -2.35 -19.21 7.43
C VAL A 330 -0.83 -19.27 7.58
N ILE A 331 -0.29 -18.63 8.63
CA ILE A 331 1.15 -18.61 8.85
C ILE A 331 1.68 -20.00 9.23
N ALA A 332 0.96 -20.78 10.03
CA ALA A 332 1.34 -22.13 10.39
C ALA A 332 1.39 -23.06 9.16
N ALA A 333 0.43 -22.95 8.24
CA ALA A 333 0.46 -23.68 6.99
C ALA A 333 1.69 -23.31 6.14
N TRP A 334 2.04 -22.03 6.08
CA TRP A 334 3.21 -21.59 5.34
C TRP A 334 4.53 -22.06 5.96
N GLN A 335 4.66 -22.04 7.29
CA GLN A 335 5.86 -22.57 7.97
C GLN A 335 6.04 -24.08 7.73
N ARG A 336 4.96 -24.86 7.73
CA ARG A 336 5.01 -26.30 7.40
C ARG A 336 5.46 -26.52 5.96
N GLU A 337 4.93 -25.74 5.03
CA GLU A 337 5.29 -25.78 3.62
C GLU A 337 6.78 -25.48 3.39
N LEU A 338 7.35 -24.50 4.10
CA LEU A 338 8.78 -24.16 4.02
C LEU A 338 9.71 -25.17 4.68
N SER A 339 9.17 -26.06 5.52
CA SER A 339 9.92 -27.09 6.23
C SER A 339 9.83 -28.48 5.58
N SER A 340 9.05 -28.60 4.49
CA SER A 340 8.81 -29.86 3.78
C SER A 340 9.80 -30.08 2.64
#